data_AF-A0A929ARH1-F1
#
_entry.id   AF-A0A929ARH1-F1
#
_cell.length_a   1.000
_cell.length_b   1.000
_cell.length_c   1.000
_cell.angle_alpha   90.00
_cell.angle_beta   90.00
_cell.angle_gamma   90.00
#
_symmetry.space_group_name_H-M   'P 1'
#
loop_
_entity.id
_entity.type
_entity.pdbx_description
1 polymer ?
#
loop_
_entity_poly.entity_id
_entity_poly.type
_entity_poly.pdbx_seq_one_letter_code
_entity_poly.pdbx_strand_id
1 'polypeptide(L)' 'MTDKIHLITHIHKNLLIVLYTDDQGWLFRVVSSAGEMLQEQAHLESAEAAEQAGQEWIANSFSSPG' A
#
# COMPACT_ATOMS: atom_id res chain seq x y z
N MET A 1 20.02 8.30 -0.75
CA MET A 1 18.55 8.33 -0.66
C MET A 1 18.03 7.70 -1.93
N THR A 2 17.58 6.45 -1.84
CA THR A 2 17.02 5.72 -2.97
C THR A 2 15.57 5.42 -2.66
N ASP A 3 14.70 6.34 -3.04
CA ASP A 3 13.26 6.14 -2.97
C ASP A 3 12.81 5.59 -4.32
N LYS A 4 12.16 4.42 -4.30
CA LYS A 4 11.74 3.74 -5.53
C LYS A 4 10.30 3.30 -5.42
N ILE A 5 9.46 3.79 -6.32
CA ILE A 5 8.12 3.22 -6.53
C ILE A 5 8.30 1.93 -7.31
N HIS A 6 7.80 0.83 -6.76
CA HIS A 6 7.81 -0.48 -7.41
C HIS A 6 6.52 -0.72 -8.19
N LEU A 7 5.38 -0.38 -7.57
CA LEU A 7 4.06 -0.63 -8.15
C LEU A 7 3.08 0.46 -7.73
N ILE A 8 2.20 0.84 -8.66
CA ILE A 8 1.00 1.62 -8.37
C ILE A 8 -0.18 0.88 -9.00
N THR A 9 -1.11 0.42 -8.17
CA THR A 9 -2.28 -0.33 -8.61
C THR A 9 -3.55 0.38 -8.15
N HIS A 10 -4.48 0.56 -9.08
CA HIS A 10 -5.80 1.09 -8.75
C HIS A 10 -6.76 -0.05 -8.41
N ILE A 11 -7.33 -0.03 -7.20
CA ILE A 11 -8.27 -1.04 -6.70
C ILE A 11 -9.52 -0.32 -6.18
N HIS A 12 -10.64 -0.49 -6.89
CA HIS A 12 -11.92 0.21 -6.64
C HIS A 12 -11.82 1.75 -6.65
N LYS A 13 -11.73 2.38 -5.47
CA LYS A 13 -11.63 3.83 -5.27
C LYS A 13 -10.32 4.23 -4.59
N ASN A 14 -9.41 3.27 -4.43
CA ASN A 14 -8.16 3.41 -3.71
C ASN A 14 -6.98 3.14 -4.64
N LEU A 15 -5.88 3.84 -4.40
CA LEU A 15 -4.57 3.56 -4.98
C LEU A 15 -3.74 2.79 -3.96
N LEU A 16 -3.26 1.61 -4.34
CA LEU A 16 -2.23 0.89 -3.63
C LEU A 16 -0.88 1.26 -4.25
N ILE A 17 0.02 1.82 -3.45
CA ILE A 17 1.36 2.21 -3.85
C ILE A 17 2.33 1.33 -3.08
N VAL A 18 3.16 0.57 -3.78
CA VAL A 18 4.25 -0.20 -3.19
C VAL A 18 5.56 0.50 -3.53
N LEU A 19 6.34 0.81 -2.50
CA LEU A 19 7.61 1.52 -2.66
C LEU A 19 8.68 0.99 -1.69
N TYR A 20 9.93 1.27 -2.04
CA TYR A 20 11.08 1.08 -1.18
C TYR A 20 11.63 2.43 -0.77
N THR A 21 11.99 2.57 0.51
CA THR A 21 12.74 3.70 1.05
C THR A 21 13.95 3.17 1.82
N ASP A 22 15.00 3.98 1.89
CA ASP A 22 16.24 3.61 2.59
C ASP A 22 16.02 3.47 4.11
N ASP A 23 15.14 4.29 4.67
CA ASP A 23 14.84 4.34 6.12
C ASP A 23 13.86 3.23 6.54
N GLN A 24 12.84 2.95 5.73
CA GLN A 24 11.72 2.10 6.14
C GLN A 24 11.66 0.76 5.38
N GLY A 25 12.59 0.51 4.46
CA GLY A 25 12.59 -0.67 3.60
C GLY A 25 11.40 -0.71 2.65
N TRP A 26 10.86 -1.91 2.39
CA TRP A 26 9.63 -2.06 1.61
C TRP A 26 8.41 -1.63 2.43
N LEU A 27 7.54 -0.86 1.82
CA LEU A 27 6.28 -0.42 2.40
C LEU A 27 5.18 -0.35 1.34
N PHE A 28 3.93 -0.35 1.81
CA PHE A 28 2.81 0.05 1.00
C PHE A 28 2.08 1.25 1.59
N ARG A 29 1.44 2.02 0.72
CA ARG A 29 0.50 3.09 1.06
C ARG A 29 -0.82 2.86 0.34
N VAL A 30 -1.92 3.01 1.04
CA VAL A 30 -3.26 3.06 0.44
C VAL A 30 -3.74 4.49 0.48
N VAL A 31 -4.08 5.03 -0.68
CA VAL A 31 -4.53 6.41 -0.83
C VAL A 31 -5.95 6.42 -1.39
N SER A 32 -6.84 7.23 -0.81
CA SER A 32 -8.19 7.41 -1.31
C SER A 32 -8.20 8.22 -2.60
N SER A 33 -9.33 8.22 -3.30
CA SER A 33 -9.55 9.08 -4.49
C SER A 33 -9.50 10.58 -4.17
N ALA A 34 -9.62 10.98 -2.90
CA ALA A 34 -9.42 12.36 -2.45
C ALA A 34 -7.95 12.70 -2.17
N GLY A 35 -7.03 11.74 -2.32
CA GLY A 35 -5.61 11.91 -2.00
C GLY A 35 -5.28 11.69 -0.53
N GLU A 36 -6.22 11.18 0.27
CA GLU A 36 -6.00 10.93 1.70
C GLU A 36 -5.29 9.59 1.91
N MET A 37 -4.26 9.56 2.76
CA MET A 37 -3.60 8.31 3.13
C MET A 37 -4.48 7.55 4.13
N LEU A 38 -5.06 6.44 3.68
CA LEU A 38 -5.92 5.58 4.48
C LEU A 38 -5.14 4.58 5.33
N GLN A 39 -4.00 4.12 4.80
CA GLN A 39 -3.12 3.16 5.48
C GLN A 39 -1.68 3.30 4.99
N GLU A 40 -0.74 3.03 5.89
CA GLU A 40 0.68 2.84 5.60
C GLU A 40 1.23 1.71 6.47
N GLN A 41 1.99 0.80 5.86
CA GLN A 41 2.73 -0.21 6.61
C GLN A 41 4.11 -0.41 5.98
N ALA A 42 5.14 -0.33 6.82
CA ALA A 42 6.54 -0.40 6.42
C ALA A 42 7.30 -1.58 7.03
N HIS A 43 8.59 -1.69 6.71
CA HIS A 43 9.49 -2.78 7.11
C HIS A 43 9.03 -4.16 6.65
N LEU A 44 8.41 -4.22 5.47
CA LEU A 44 7.99 -5.46 4.86
C LEU A 44 9.21 -6.15 4.23
N GLU A 45 9.18 -7.48 4.19
CA GLU A 45 10.33 -8.28 3.77
C GLU A 45 10.69 -8.07 2.28
N SER A 46 9.69 -7.84 1.44
CA SER A 46 9.80 -7.80 -0.02
C SER A 46 8.72 -6.89 -0.64
N ALA A 47 8.89 -6.54 -1.91
CA ALA A 47 7.88 -5.80 -2.67
C ALA A 47 6.57 -6.60 -2.79
N GLU A 48 6.65 -7.90 -3.04
CA GLU A 48 5.49 -8.79 -3.10
C GLU A 48 4.73 -8.86 -1.77
N ALA A 49 5.45 -8.92 -0.64
CA ALA A 49 4.83 -8.90 0.69
C ALA A 49 4.10 -7.58 0.96
N ALA A 50 4.67 -6.46 0.50
CA ALA A 50 4.03 -5.15 0.57
C ALA A 50 2.77 -5.04 -0.30
N GLU A 51 2.82 -5.61 -1.52
CA GLU A 51 1.64 -5.68 -2.38
C GLU A 51 0.53 -6.53 -1.76
N GLN A 52 0.85 -7.75 -1.30
CA GLN A 52 -0.13 -8.66 -0.70
C GLN A 52 -0.79 -8.05 0.53
N ALA A 53 0.01 -7.50 1.46
CA ALA A 53 -0.51 -6.88 2.68
C ALA A 53 -1.45 -5.69 2.35
N GLY A 54 -1.10 -4.89 1.35
CA GLY A 54 -1.95 -3.79 0.88
C GLY A 54 -3.25 -4.26 0.25
N GLN A 55 -3.20 -5.31 -0.59
CA GLN A 55 -4.40 -5.91 -1.19
C GLN A 55 -5.32 -6.52 -0.13
N GLU A 56 -4.77 -7.24 0.85
CA GLU A 56 -5.53 -7.83 1.96
C GLU A 56 -6.20 -6.76 2.83
N TRP A 57 -5.49 -5.67 3.14
CA TRP A 57 -6.05 -4.55 3.89
C TRP A 57 -7.23 -3.91 3.14
N ILE A 58 -7.09 -3.71 1.82
CA ILE A 58 -8.15 -3.18 0.98
C ILE A 58 -9.35 -4.14 0.96
N ALA A 59 -9.13 -5.44 0.76
CA ALA A 59 -10.17 -6.45 0.74
C ALA A 59 -10.96 -6.50 2.07
N ASN A 60 -10.25 -6.48 3.21
CA ASN A 60 -10.88 -6.48 4.53
C ASN A 60 -11.66 -5.19 4.80
N SER A 61 -11.17 -4.05 4.32
CA SER A 61 -11.85 -2.76 4.46
C SER A 61 -13.18 -2.70 3.70
N PHE A 62 -13.31 -3.49 2.63
CA PHE A 62 -14.57 -3.65 1.88
C PHE A 62 -15.44 -4.82 2.38
N SER A 63 -14.92 -5.67 3.27
CA SER A 63 -15.59 -6.86 3.78
C SER A 63 -16.29 -6.67 5.13
N SER A 64 -16.30 -5.46 5.70
CA SER A 64 -17.21 -5.12 6.80
C SER A 64 -18.58 -4.73 6.23
N PRO A 65 -19.61 -5.59 6.30
CA PRO A 65 -20.98 -5.15 6.12
C PRO A 65 -21.33 -4.19 7.27
N GLY A 66 -21.73 -2.97 6.91
CA GLY A 66 -22.57 -2.16 7.78
C GLY A 66 -23.94 -2.80 7.97
#